data_AF-A0A060Z2R0-F1
#
_entry.id   AF-A0A060Z2R0-F1
#
_cell.length_a   1.000
_cell.length_b   1.000
_cell.length_c   1.000
_cell.angle_alpha   90.00
_cell.angle_beta   90.00
_cell.angle_gamma   90.00
#
_symmetry.space_group_name_H-M   'P 1'
#
loop_
_entity.id
_entity.type
_entity.pdbx_description
1 polymer ?
#
loop_
_entity_poly.entity_id
_entity_poly.type
_entity_poly.pdbx_seq_one_letter_code
_entity_poly.pdbx_strand_id
1 'polypeptide(L)'
;MISGRKTEEIEDLIDLFSKTQYRAKEVTPRVETIEKRCLELFGRDYKYSVIHNANGEVCGHYPRQMVFLEYECTELHKDGFESTVQITKLQDLVNRSKMARCRGRFVCPVILYNGKV
;
A
#
# COMPACT_ATOMS: atom_id res chain seq x y z
N MET A 1 -21.02 -0.77 22.74
CA MET A 1 -20.11 -1.95 22.78
C MET A 1 -19.50 -2.21 21.40
N ILE A 2 -18.61 -1.33 20.90
CA ILE A 2 -18.06 -1.42 19.51
C ILE A 2 -16.59 -1.86 19.49
N SER A 3 -15.97 -2.02 20.67
CA SER A 3 -14.50 -2.19 20.78
C SER A 3 -14.00 -3.64 20.73
N GLY A 4 -14.87 -4.65 20.91
CA GLY A 4 -14.45 -6.06 20.97
C GLY A 4 -14.25 -6.72 19.59
N ARG A 5 -15.24 -6.59 18.68
CA ARG A 5 -15.21 -7.23 17.36
C ARG A 5 -14.07 -6.75 16.46
N LYS A 6 -13.70 -5.47 16.53
CA LYS A 6 -12.67 -4.89 15.66
C LYS A 6 -11.27 -5.45 15.93
N THR A 7 -10.96 -5.79 17.17
CA THR A 7 -9.66 -6.35 17.54
C THR A 7 -9.56 -7.80 17.06
N GLU A 8 -10.63 -8.58 17.22
CA GLU A 8 -10.73 -9.95 16.69
C GLU A 8 -10.52 -9.97 15.15
N GLU A 9 -11.12 -9.02 14.42
CA GLU A 9 -10.92 -8.90 12.97
C GLU A 9 -9.46 -8.59 12.57
N ILE A 10 -8.73 -7.81 13.36
CA ILE A 10 -7.32 -7.50 13.09
C ILE A 10 -6.43 -8.70 13.41
N GLU A 11 -6.70 -9.41 14.50
CA GLU A 11 -5.97 -10.63 14.88
C GLU A 11 -6.14 -11.72 13.81
N ASP A 12 -7.36 -11.91 13.31
CA ASP A 12 -7.65 -12.85 12.22
C ASP A 12 -6.91 -12.47 10.93
N LEU A 13 -6.83 -11.17 10.61
CA LEU A 13 -6.07 -10.68 9.46
C LEU A 13 -4.57 -10.91 9.64
N ILE A 14 -4.02 -10.64 10.82
CA ILE A 14 -2.61 -10.89 11.13
C ILE A 14 -2.29 -12.39 11.03
N ASP A 15 -3.15 -13.25 11.57
CA ASP A 15 -3.00 -14.70 11.49
C ASP A 15 -3.03 -15.17 10.03
N LEU A 16 -4.01 -14.70 9.25
CA LEU A 16 -4.11 -14.98 7.81
C LEU A 16 -2.84 -14.54 7.07
N PHE A 17 -2.35 -13.32 7.31
CA PHE A 17 -1.17 -12.77 6.66
C PHE A 17 0.12 -13.50 7.08
N SER A 18 0.16 -14.04 8.30
CA SER A 18 1.29 -14.84 8.77
C SER A 18 1.40 -16.20 8.06
N LYS A 19 0.27 -16.76 7.63
CA LYS A 19 0.15 -18.08 7.00
C LYS A 19 0.09 -18.03 5.46
N THR A 20 -0.23 -16.87 4.89
CA THR A 20 -0.45 -16.71 3.45
C THR A 20 0.73 -16.03 2.76
N GLN A 21 1.13 -16.54 1.59
CA GLN A 21 2.11 -15.87 0.73
C GLN A 21 1.41 -14.97 -0.27
N TYR A 22 1.98 -13.79 -0.52
CA TYR A 22 1.53 -12.90 -1.57
C TYR A 22 2.43 -13.00 -2.80
N ARG A 23 1.82 -13.03 -3.99
CA ARG A 23 2.50 -12.99 -5.28
C ARG A 23 1.79 -12.04 -6.23
N ALA A 24 2.52 -11.08 -6.79
CA ALA A 24 1.98 -10.06 -7.69
C ALA A 24 1.30 -10.64 -8.95
N LYS A 25 1.72 -11.83 -9.40
CA LYS A 25 1.14 -12.51 -10.57
C LYS A 25 -0.15 -13.27 -10.24
N GLU A 26 -0.43 -13.56 -8.98
CA GLU A 26 -1.57 -14.38 -8.55
C GLU A 26 -2.75 -13.46 -8.19
N VAL A 27 -3.34 -12.85 -9.23
CA VAL A 27 -4.47 -11.93 -9.07
C VAL A 27 -5.77 -12.71 -8.96
N THR A 28 -6.44 -12.57 -7.82
CA THR A 28 -7.80 -13.08 -7.61
C THR A 28 -8.77 -11.91 -7.44
N PRO A 29 -10.06 -12.08 -7.72
CA PRO A 29 -11.05 -11.02 -7.50
C PRO A 29 -11.07 -10.48 -6.06
N ARG A 30 -10.75 -11.35 -5.09
CA ARG A 30 -10.60 -10.97 -3.68
C ARG A 30 -9.41 -10.03 -3.47
N VAL A 31 -8.26 -10.33 -4.09
CA VAL A 31 -7.06 -9.47 -4.02
C VAL A 31 -7.35 -8.11 -4.65
N GLU A 32 -7.99 -8.06 -5.82
CA GLU A 32 -8.35 -6.80 -6.48
C GLU A 32 -9.30 -5.94 -5.62
N THR A 33 -10.26 -6.58 -4.96
CA THR A 33 -11.17 -5.90 -4.03
C THR A 33 -10.41 -5.31 -2.84
N ILE A 34 -9.45 -6.06 -2.28
CA ILE A 34 -8.59 -5.59 -1.18
C ILE A 34 -7.71 -4.43 -1.65
N GLU A 35 -7.04 -4.56 -2.79
CA GLU A 35 -6.16 -3.52 -3.35
C GLU A 35 -6.93 -2.21 -3.57
N LYS A 36 -8.11 -2.28 -4.21
CA LYS A 36 -9.00 -1.12 -4.40
C LYS A 36 -9.41 -0.51 -3.07
N ARG A 37 -9.76 -1.33 -2.08
CA ARG A 37 -10.15 -0.85 -0.76
C ARG A 37 -9.01 -0.14 -0.04
N CYS A 38 -7.79 -0.64 -0.15
CA CYS A 38 -6.61 0.03 0.40
C CYS A 38 -6.42 1.42 -0.23
N LEU A 39 -6.53 1.55 -1.55
CA LEU A 39 -6.44 2.85 -2.23
C LEU A 39 -7.52 3.83 -1.75
N GLU A 40 -8.76 3.37 -1.63
CA GLU A 40 -9.86 4.19 -1.08
C GLU A 40 -9.58 4.66 0.34
N LEU A 41 -8.97 3.81 1.18
CA LEU A 41 -8.62 4.16 2.55
C LEU A 41 -7.49 5.18 2.60
N PHE A 42 -6.43 5.00 1.83
CA PHE A 42 -5.34 6.00 1.74
C PHE A 42 -5.86 7.36 1.28
N GLY A 43 -6.74 7.38 0.27
CA GLY A 43 -7.31 8.61 -0.28
C GLY A 43 -8.22 9.41 0.66
N ARG A 44 -8.55 8.87 1.85
CA ARG A 44 -9.33 9.61 2.86
C ARG A 44 -8.47 10.66 3.55
N ASP A 45 -7.25 10.27 3.89
CA ASP A 45 -6.37 11.03 4.78
C ASP A 45 -5.12 11.53 4.06
N TYR A 46 -4.83 11.04 2.84
CA TYR A 46 -3.61 11.37 2.11
C TYR A 46 -3.83 11.62 0.62
N LYS A 47 -3.05 12.56 0.08
CA LYS A 47 -2.71 12.55 -1.33
C LYS A 47 -1.64 11.48 -1.54
N TYR A 48 -1.91 10.57 -2.46
CA TYR A 48 -0.99 9.50 -2.78
C TYR A 48 -0.76 9.37 -4.28
N SER A 49 0.41 8.84 -4.62
CA SER A 49 0.77 8.35 -5.92
C SER A 49 0.92 6.83 -5.90
N VAL A 50 0.80 6.19 -7.06
CA VAL A 50 0.94 4.73 -7.19
C VAL A 50 2.09 4.40 -8.13
N ILE A 51 3.00 3.57 -7.62
CA ILE A 51 4.05 2.92 -8.39
C ILE A 51 3.53 1.54 -8.79
N HIS A 52 3.59 1.22 -10.08
CA HIS A 52 2.97 0.00 -10.61
C HIS A 52 3.99 -1.14 -10.66
N ASN A 53 3.56 -2.31 -10.17
CA ASN A 53 4.30 -3.58 -10.18
C ASN A 53 3.38 -4.68 -10.74
N ALA A 54 2.83 -4.43 -11.93
CA ALA A 54 1.68 -5.14 -12.48
C ALA A 54 1.86 -6.67 -12.52
N ASN A 55 3.07 -7.15 -12.82
CA ASN A 55 3.40 -8.57 -12.89
C ASN A 55 4.60 -8.96 -12.02
N GLY A 56 4.96 -8.12 -11.04
CA GLY A 56 6.10 -8.40 -10.15
C GLY A 56 7.47 -8.04 -10.74
N GLU A 57 7.52 -7.16 -11.75
CA GLU A 57 8.76 -6.71 -12.41
C GLU A 57 9.72 -6.01 -11.44
N VAL A 58 9.19 -5.28 -10.46
CA VAL A 58 9.98 -4.71 -9.36
C VAL A 58 10.33 -5.82 -8.37
N CYS A 59 9.33 -6.56 -7.93
CA CYS A 59 9.47 -7.76 -7.09
C CYS A 59 8.15 -8.53 -7.08
N GLY A 60 8.21 -9.86 -7.24
CA GLY A 60 7.03 -10.72 -7.16
C GLY A 60 6.31 -10.69 -5.81
N HIS A 61 6.95 -10.20 -4.75
CA HIS A 61 6.38 -10.10 -3.41
C HIS A 61 5.87 -8.72 -3.04
N TYR A 62 6.07 -7.70 -3.87
CA TYR A 62 5.53 -6.36 -3.60
C TYR A 62 4.10 -6.25 -4.13
N PRO A 63 3.23 -5.43 -3.52
CA PRO A 63 1.87 -5.18 -4.03
C PRO A 63 1.91 -4.72 -5.49
N ARG A 64 0.86 -5.00 -6.27
CA ARG A 64 0.81 -4.51 -7.66
C ARG A 64 0.67 -3.00 -7.74
N GLN A 65 0.06 -2.43 -6.70
CA GLN A 65 -0.13 -1.00 -6.50
C GLN A 65 0.66 -0.58 -5.26
N MET A 66 1.90 -0.15 -5.45
CA MET A 66 2.74 0.34 -4.36
C MET A 66 2.39 1.81 -4.08
N VAL A 67 1.75 2.06 -2.95
CA VAL A 67 1.29 3.40 -2.57
C VAL A 67 2.43 4.22 -2.01
N PHE A 68 2.63 5.41 -2.56
CA PHE A 68 3.52 6.44 -2.05
C PHE A 68 2.68 7.58 -1.50
N LEU A 69 2.73 7.80 -0.18
CA LEU A 69 2.01 8.89 0.48
C LEU A 69 2.79 10.18 0.27
N GLU A 70 2.22 11.13 -0.48
CA GLU A 70 2.88 12.39 -0.79
C GLU A 70 2.76 13.36 0.38
N TYR A 71 1.54 13.55 0.87
CA TYR A 71 1.24 14.40 2.02
C TYR A 71 -0.14 14.05 2.61
N GLU A 72 -0.33 14.41 3.87
CA GLU A 72 -1.61 14.29 4.58
C GLU A 72 -2.60 15.36 4.10
N CYS A 73 -3.81 14.94 3.76
CA CYS A 73 -4.92 15.81 3.38
C CYS A 73 -5.56 16.41 4.64
N THR A 74 -5.05 17.55 5.09
CA THR A 74 -5.71 18.34 6.13
C THR A 74 -6.84 19.19 5.54
N GLU A 75 -7.87 19.50 6.34
CA GLU A 75 -9.05 20.31 5.92
C GLU A 75 -8.67 21.64 5.25
N LEU A 76 -7.48 22.18 5.55
CA LEU A 76 -6.96 23.45 5.03
C LEU A 76 -6.37 23.37 3.62
N HIS A 77 -6.04 22.16 3.13
CA HIS A 77 -5.21 21.97 1.92
C HIS A 77 -5.89 21.16 0.81
N LYS A 78 -7.20 20.89 0.92
CA LYS A 78 -7.93 19.99 0.00
C LYS A 78 -7.96 20.43 -1.47
N ASP A 79 -7.82 21.73 -1.76
CA ASP A 79 -8.00 22.26 -3.13
C ASP A 79 -6.74 22.91 -3.75
N GLY A 80 -5.59 22.93 -3.07
CA GLY A 80 -4.50 23.85 -3.43
C GLY A 80 -3.14 23.25 -3.83
N PHE A 81 -2.92 21.94 -3.66
CA PHE A 81 -1.58 21.37 -3.83
C PHE A 81 -1.42 20.51 -5.09
N GLU A 82 -0.55 20.98 -5.98
CA GLU A 82 -0.06 20.20 -7.11
C GLU A 82 0.93 19.14 -6.61
N SER A 83 0.86 17.93 -7.17
CA SER A 83 1.79 16.85 -6.79
C SER A 83 3.22 17.30 -7.08
N THR A 84 4.08 17.25 -6.07
CA THR A 84 5.51 17.54 -6.23
C THR A 84 6.28 16.35 -6.78
N VAL A 85 5.61 15.19 -6.89
CA VAL A 85 6.22 13.91 -7.20
C VAL A 85 6.08 13.60 -8.68
N GLN A 86 7.21 13.54 -9.37
CA GLN A 86 7.25 13.05 -10.75
C GLN A 86 7.22 11.53 -10.75
N ILE A 87 6.01 10.96 -10.75
CA ILE A 87 5.79 9.52 -10.58
C ILE A 87 6.58 8.66 -11.58
N THR A 88 6.73 9.12 -12.83
CA THR A 88 7.53 8.43 -13.84
C THR A 88 9.01 8.34 -13.45
N LYS A 89 9.59 9.44 -12.95
CA LYS A 89 10.98 9.45 -12.47
C LYS A 89 11.13 8.56 -11.23
N LEU A 90 10.14 8.57 -10.33
CA LEU A 90 10.14 7.72 -9.16
C LEU A 90 10.07 6.23 -9.53
N GLN A 91 9.22 5.87 -10.49
CA GLN A 91 9.15 4.52 -11.05
C GLN A 91 10.50 4.09 -11.66
N ASP A 92 11.16 4.97 -12.42
CA ASP A 92 12.49 4.70 -12.97
C ASP A 92 13.53 4.47 -11.88
N LEU A 93 13.52 5.27 -10.82
CA LEU A 93 14.42 5.09 -9.67
C LEU A 93 14.17 3.76 -8.96
N VAL A 94 12.91 3.40 -8.73
CA VAL A 94 12.54 2.11 -8.12
C VAL A 94 13.02 0.95 -8.98
N ASN A 95 12.79 1.00 -10.29
CA ASN A 95 13.20 -0.05 -11.23
C ASN A 95 14.72 -0.24 -11.30
N ARG A 96 15.50 0.83 -11.09
CA ARG A 96 16.98 0.78 -11.08
C ARG A 96 17.57 0.46 -9.70
N SER A 97 16.75 0.54 -8.65
CA SER A 97 17.21 0.30 -7.27
C SER A 97 17.47 -1.18 -7.02
N LYS A 98 18.29 -1.48 -6.00
CA LYS A 98 18.42 -2.85 -5.50
C LYS A 98 17.11 -3.24 -4.81
N MET A 99 16.61 -4.43 -5.15
CA MET A 99 15.44 -5.00 -4.49
C MET A 99 15.67 -5.10 -2.97
N ALA A 100 14.74 -4.56 -2.17
CA ALA A 100 14.72 -4.81 -0.74
C ALA A 100 14.24 -6.23 -0.47
N ARG A 101 14.86 -6.92 0.49
CA ARG A 101 14.56 -8.33 0.75
C ARG A 101 13.20 -8.47 1.43
N CYS A 102 12.16 -8.76 0.64
CA CYS A 102 10.89 -9.22 1.18
C CYS A 102 10.91 -10.75 1.33
N ARG A 103 10.77 -11.25 2.57
CA ARG A 103 10.37 -12.64 2.80
C ARG A 103 8.94 -12.75 2.27
N GLY A 104 8.62 -13.73 1.41
CA GLY A 104 7.36 -13.82 0.65
C GLY A 104 6.07 -14.00 1.47
N ARG A 105 5.90 -13.23 2.53
CA ARG A 105 4.71 -13.11 3.37
C ARG A 105 3.76 -12.07 2.77
N PHE A 106 2.51 -12.08 3.20
CA PHE A 106 1.55 -11.08 2.79
C PHE A 106 2.02 -9.66 3.16
N VAL A 107 1.83 -8.71 2.24
CA VAL A 107 2.28 -7.33 2.44
C VAL A 107 1.24 -6.57 3.25
N CYS A 108 1.62 -6.13 4.45
CA CYS A 108 0.81 -5.19 5.22
C CYS A 108 1.23 -3.77 4.83
N PRO A 109 0.30 -2.91 4.37
CA PRO A 109 0.61 -1.50 4.13
C PRO A 109 1.04 -0.85 5.44
N VAL A 110 2.23 -0.26 5.46
CA VAL A 110 2.70 0.52 6.60
C VAL A 110 2.35 1.98 6.36
N ILE A 111 1.59 2.56 7.28
CA ILE A 111 1.21 3.97 7.23
C ILE A 111 2.22 4.81 8.00
N LEU A 112 2.63 5.93 7.42
CA LEU A 112 3.40 6.93 8.14
C LEU A 112 2.44 7.75 9.01
N TYR A 113 2.53 7.57 10.32
CA TYR A 113 1.71 8.31 11.28
C TYR A 113 2.61 9.07 12.25
N ASN A 114 2.44 10.39 12.35
CA ASN A 114 3.26 11.28 13.20
C ASN A 114 4.79 11.09 13.00
N GLY A 115 5.22 10.93 11.76
CA GLY A 115 6.63 10.74 11.41
C GLY A 115 7.20 9.36 11.80
N LYS A 116 6.34 8.39 12.15
CA LYS A 116 6.72 7.02 12.49
C LYS A 116 6.09 6.03 11.52
N VAL A 117 6.89 5.03 11.15
CA VAL A 117 6.54 3.87 10.35
C VAL A 117 6.18 2.73 11.30
#